data_AF-A0A1I3XC64-F1
#
_entry.id   AF-A0A1I3XC64-F1
#
_cell.length_a   1.000
_cell.length_b   1.000
_cell.length_c   1.000
_cell.angle_alpha   90.00
_cell.angle_beta   90.00
_cell.angle_gamma   90.00
#
_symmetry.space_group_name_H-M   'P 1'
#
loop_
_entity.id
_entity.type
_entity.pdbx_description
1 polymer ?
#
loop_
_entity_poly.entity_id
_entity_poly.type
_entity_poly.pdbx_seq_one_letter_code
_entity_poly.pdbx_strand_id
1 'polypeptide(L)'
;MESQPGIGGPVAEMWYACSFIFETNFEKPPIDAPFELASGIFLEPVPKWVVSDDYLLNLLSYSQRERAKEAQIVLSARYEAEALGSPDPSWRGSRPRSIQAVIDEKFFLAATALWLVKPSPLSGQLTCHFDRDLDPQSLRQTSSLYPIRVADVELDNVPTLPDLQRGGDLLQAILSLNRTGSIWTALSLVAKALREGEWTLRFLLQWVAFEALFGPESPSETTFRLSQRIGLFLGESSEERRSIFRQAKDAYSWRSKIVHGVKLHRLTNEKSGKLSEMSEGLLRRSFLKILADKDMVAVLDSGERDSYLDSLAFN
;
A
#
# COMPACT_ATOMS: atom_id res chain seq x y z
N MET A 1 27.36 3.03 -54.53
CA MET A 1 26.23 2.65 -53.65
C MET A 1 26.84 2.40 -52.29
N GLU A 2 27.03 3.46 -51.51
CA GLU A 2 27.52 3.37 -50.14
C GLU A 2 26.36 2.89 -49.26
N SER A 3 26.57 1.76 -48.60
CA SER A 3 25.66 1.22 -47.60
C SER A 3 25.63 2.16 -46.40
N GLN A 4 24.45 2.74 -46.13
CA GLN A 4 24.22 3.47 -44.87
C GLN A 4 24.42 2.52 -43.67
N PRO A 5 25.10 2.97 -42.60
CA PRO A 5 25.17 2.21 -41.37
C PRO A 5 23.75 2.11 -40.80
N GLY A 6 23.33 0.87 -40.53
CA GLY A 6 22.03 0.58 -39.93
C GLY A 6 21.87 1.39 -38.65
N ILE A 7 20.75 2.13 -38.58
CA ILE A 7 20.28 2.75 -37.35
C ILE A 7 20.11 1.60 -36.36
N GLY A 8 21.04 1.48 -35.41
CA GLY A 8 20.89 0.58 -34.28
C GLY A 8 19.56 0.90 -33.61
N GLY A 9 18.69 -0.09 -33.46
CA GLY A 9 17.47 0.07 -32.67
C GLY A 9 17.81 0.60 -31.27
N PRO A 10 16.86 1.25 -30.58
CA PRO A 10 17.12 1.76 -29.23
C PRO A 10 17.66 0.63 -28.35
N VAL A 11 18.87 0.82 -27.82
CA VAL A 11 19.45 -0.11 -26.85
C VAL A 11 18.73 0.14 -25.54
N ALA A 12 18.20 -0.91 -24.91
CA ALA A 12 17.60 -0.78 -23.59
C ALA A 12 18.65 -0.22 -22.61
N GLU A 13 18.38 0.96 -22.06
CA GLU A 13 19.22 1.55 -21.01
C GLU A 13 18.76 1.02 -19.64
N MET A 14 19.66 1.04 -18.66
CA MET A 14 19.31 0.71 -17.28
C MET A 14 18.75 1.96 -16.60
N TRP A 15 17.44 1.95 -16.38
CA TRP A 15 16.73 3.01 -15.68
C TRP A 15 16.82 2.81 -14.17
N TYR A 16 16.71 3.93 -13.46
CA TYR A 16 16.61 3.96 -12.01
C TYR A 16 15.36 4.75 -11.61
N ALA A 17 14.59 4.21 -10.68
CA ALA A 17 13.51 4.93 -10.03
C ALA A 17 13.74 4.99 -8.52
N CYS A 18 13.42 6.13 -7.91
CA CYS A 18 13.39 6.26 -6.46
C CYS A 18 12.20 7.07 -5.99
N SER A 19 11.55 6.62 -4.92
CA SER A 19 10.49 7.33 -4.22
C SER A 19 10.99 7.81 -2.86
N PHE A 20 11.13 9.13 -2.71
CA PHE A 20 11.62 9.75 -1.49
C PHE A 20 10.63 9.61 -0.34
N ILE A 21 11.15 9.28 0.84
CA ILE A 21 10.39 9.19 2.08
C ILE A 21 10.75 10.39 2.95
N PHE A 22 9.79 11.29 3.17
CA PHE A 22 10.03 12.58 3.81
C PHE A 22 9.60 12.67 5.28
N GLU A 23 8.62 11.87 5.72
CA GLU A 23 7.96 12.01 7.04
C GLU A 23 8.53 11.07 8.10
N THR A 24 9.82 10.76 8.03
CA THR A 24 10.46 9.87 9.00
C THR A 24 11.10 10.69 10.11
N ASN A 25 10.56 10.61 11.33
CA ASN A 25 11.18 11.15 12.55
C ASN A 25 12.30 10.24 13.08
N PHE A 26 13.01 9.55 12.20
CA PHE A 26 14.01 8.56 12.59
C PHE A 26 15.29 9.26 13.03
N GLU A 27 15.72 9.02 14.27
CA GLU A 27 17.07 9.37 14.71
C GLU A 27 18.11 8.58 13.89
N LYS A 28 17.83 7.30 13.64
CA LYS A 28 18.60 6.43 12.75
C LYS A 28 17.65 5.69 11.80
N PRO A 29 17.91 5.67 10.48
CA PRO A 29 17.07 4.94 9.54
C PRO A 29 17.11 3.43 9.84
N PRO A 30 16.07 2.68 9.44
CA PRO A 30 15.95 1.25 9.72
C PRO A 30 17.03 0.40 9.01
N ILE A 31 17.74 0.99 8.05
CA ILE A 31 18.79 0.39 7.24
C ILE A 31 19.94 1.39 7.02
N ASP A 32 21.14 0.87 6.79
CA ASP A 32 22.34 1.65 6.42
C ASP A 32 22.93 1.26 5.05
N ALA A 33 22.37 0.22 4.42
CA ALA A 33 22.71 -0.27 3.09
C ALA A 33 21.42 -0.68 2.34
N PRO A 34 21.46 -0.80 1.00
CA PRO A 34 20.32 -1.28 0.23
C PRO A 34 19.81 -2.64 0.73
N PHE A 35 18.51 -2.71 0.97
CA PHE A 35 17.79 -3.91 1.40
C PHE A 35 16.71 -4.24 0.37
N GLU A 36 16.79 -5.40 -0.27
CA GLU A 36 15.72 -5.84 -1.18
C GLU A 36 14.50 -6.27 -0.35
N LEU A 37 13.38 -5.58 -0.53
CA LEU A 37 12.10 -6.00 0.04
C LEU A 37 11.60 -7.21 -0.76
N ALA A 38 11.35 -7.01 -2.06
CA ALA A 38 10.81 -8.03 -2.94
C ALA A 38 10.72 -7.55 -4.39
N SER A 39 10.89 -8.47 -5.34
CA SER A 39 10.56 -8.27 -6.75
C SER A 39 11.27 -7.06 -7.38
N GLY A 40 12.55 -6.87 -7.02
CA GLY A 40 13.39 -5.77 -7.49
C GLY A 40 13.09 -4.42 -6.85
N ILE A 41 12.30 -4.39 -5.77
CA ILE A 41 12.05 -3.19 -4.96
C ILE A 41 12.97 -3.21 -3.75
N PHE A 42 13.73 -2.13 -3.60
CA PHE A 42 14.65 -1.91 -2.51
C PHE A 42 14.15 -0.82 -1.58
N LEU A 43 14.48 -0.93 -0.30
CA LEU A 43 14.61 0.21 0.59
C LEU A 43 16.10 0.51 0.69
N GLU A 44 16.53 1.73 0.42
CA GLU A 44 17.96 2.08 0.49
C GLU A 44 18.17 3.50 1.00
N PRO A 45 19.36 3.82 1.57
CA PRO A 45 19.75 5.19 1.83
C PRO A 45 19.66 6.03 0.54
N VAL A 46 19.28 7.31 0.65
CA VAL A 46 19.22 8.20 -0.53
C VAL A 46 20.57 8.16 -1.27
N PRO A 47 20.61 7.72 -2.55
CA PRO A 47 21.88 7.65 -3.24
C PRO A 47 22.47 9.04 -3.44
N LYS A 48 23.76 9.19 -3.12
CA LYS A 48 24.43 10.49 -3.17
C LYS A 48 24.30 11.16 -4.54
N TRP A 49 24.40 10.39 -5.62
CA TRP A 49 24.32 10.93 -6.99
C TRP A 49 22.97 11.57 -7.29
N VAL A 50 21.87 11.11 -6.67
CA VAL A 50 20.52 11.65 -6.89
C VAL A 50 20.39 13.08 -6.35
N VAL A 51 21.08 13.38 -5.25
CA VAL A 51 20.98 14.66 -4.53
C VAL A 51 22.26 15.50 -4.59
N SER A 52 23.32 15.03 -5.25
CA SER A 52 24.62 15.73 -5.32
C SER A 52 24.68 16.82 -6.39
N ASP A 53 23.86 16.72 -7.43
CA ASP A 53 23.77 17.73 -8.49
C ASP A 53 22.55 18.61 -8.21
N ASP A 54 22.74 19.93 -8.30
CA ASP A 54 21.65 20.89 -8.18
C ASP A 54 20.60 20.70 -9.30
N TYR A 55 20.88 19.93 -10.36
CA TYR A 55 19.95 19.66 -11.45
C TYR A 55 18.57 19.17 -10.97
N LEU A 56 18.50 18.03 -10.26
CA LEU A 56 17.22 17.52 -9.72
C LEU A 56 16.58 18.57 -8.82
N LEU A 57 17.36 19.09 -7.87
CA LEU A 57 16.88 20.04 -6.86
C LEU A 57 16.28 21.29 -7.52
N ASN A 58 16.85 21.76 -8.64
CA ASN A 58 16.38 22.91 -9.42
C ASN A 58 15.08 22.64 -10.19
N LEU A 59 14.78 21.38 -10.49
CA LEU A 59 13.52 20.98 -11.12
C LEU A 59 12.38 20.80 -10.11
N LEU A 60 12.71 20.61 -8.83
CA LEU A 60 11.73 20.46 -7.75
C LEU A 60 11.21 21.82 -7.25
N SER A 61 9.95 21.83 -6.80
CA SER A 61 9.43 22.96 -6.02
C SER A 61 10.25 23.18 -4.76
N TYR A 62 10.23 24.40 -4.21
CA TYR A 62 10.97 24.72 -2.99
C TYR A 62 10.71 23.71 -1.86
N SER A 63 9.44 23.38 -1.60
CA SER A 63 9.09 22.42 -0.54
C SER A 63 9.63 21.01 -0.82
N GLN A 64 9.52 20.52 -2.05
CA GLN A 64 10.06 19.20 -2.41
C GLN A 64 11.58 19.17 -2.32
N ARG A 65 12.25 20.25 -2.73
CA ARG A 65 13.71 20.39 -2.66
C ARG A 65 14.22 20.28 -1.23
N GLU A 66 13.64 21.05 -0.31
CA GLU A 66 14.08 21.04 1.08
C GLU A 66 13.85 19.66 1.72
N ARG A 67 12.70 19.04 1.47
CA ARG A 67 12.40 17.69 1.95
C ARG A 67 13.31 16.62 1.34
N ALA A 68 13.68 16.74 0.07
CA ALA A 68 14.59 15.80 -0.60
C ALA A 68 16.02 15.85 -0.03
N LYS A 69 16.48 17.02 0.41
CA LYS A 69 17.79 17.17 1.09
C LYS A 69 17.81 16.52 2.48
N GLU A 70 16.67 16.52 3.16
CA GLU A 70 16.52 15.96 4.51
C GLU A 70 16.20 14.45 4.50
N ALA A 71 15.75 13.92 3.36
CA ALA A 71 15.40 12.52 3.21
C ALA A 71 16.62 11.61 3.47
N GLN A 72 16.42 10.61 4.33
CA GLN A 72 17.48 9.65 4.68
C GLN A 72 17.43 8.38 3.82
N ILE A 73 16.22 7.99 3.39
CA ILE A 73 15.95 6.73 2.68
C ILE A 73 14.94 6.94 1.52
N VAL A 74 15.01 6.03 0.55
CA VAL A 74 14.09 5.92 -0.58
C VAL A 74 13.62 4.48 -0.75
N LEU A 75 12.44 4.31 -1.35
CA LEU A 75 12.15 3.09 -2.08
C LEU A 75 12.79 3.20 -3.46
N SER A 76 13.45 2.17 -3.98
CA SER A 76 14.08 2.23 -5.30
C SER A 76 13.90 0.96 -6.12
N ALA A 77 14.10 1.10 -7.43
CA ALA A 77 14.07 0.00 -8.40
C ALA A 77 14.99 0.33 -9.57
N ARG A 78 15.63 -0.71 -10.11
CA ARG A 78 16.37 -0.67 -11.38
C ARG A 78 15.65 -1.53 -12.40
N TYR A 79 15.51 -1.04 -13.62
CA TYR A 79 14.77 -1.74 -14.67
C TYR A 79 15.25 -1.34 -16.06
N GLU A 80 15.08 -2.24 -17.02
CA GLU A 80 15.38 -1.95 -18.42
C GLU A 80 14.16 -1.33 -19.10
N ALA A 81 14.37 -0.24 -19.84
CA ALA A 81 13.36 0.35 -20.70
C ALA A 81 14.00 1.07 -21.89
N GLU A 82 13.34 1.04 -23.04
CA GLU A 82 13.79 1.75 -24.23
C GLU A 82 13.51 3.25 -24.14
N ALA A 83 12.40 3.64 -23.49
CA ALA A 83 11.98 5.02 -23.36
C ALA A 83 11.01 5.22 -22.19
N LEU A 84 10.72 6.49 -21.87
CA LEU A 84 9.63 6.84 -20.97
C LEU A 84 8.30 6.33 -21.57
N GLY A 85 7.53 5.56 -20.79
CA GLY A 85 6.26 5.03 -21.26
C GLY A 85 6.37 3.67 -21.97
N SER A 86 7.56 3.07 -22.07
CA SER A 86 7.74 1.69 -22.58
C SER A 86 6.76 0.74 -21.88
N PRO A 87 6.00 -0.08 -22.62
CA PRO A 87 5.02 -0.99 -22.04
C PRO A 87 5.72 -2.07 -21.21
N ASP A 88 5.14 -2.40 -20.05
CA ASP A 88 5.63 -3.49 -19.22
C ASP A 88 5.32 -4.84 -19.89
N PRO A 89 6.34 -5.64 -20.26
CA PRO A 89 6.14 -6.91 -20.96
C PRO A 89 5.51 -7.99 -20.07
N SER A 90 5.53 -7.83 -18.75
CA SER A 90 4.90 -8.73 -17.78
C SER A 90 3.44 -8.39 -17.50
N TRP A 91 2.98 -7.20 -17.88
CA TRP A 91 1.59 -6.79 -17.67
C TRP A 91 0.62 -7.61 -18.54
N ARG A 92 -0.51 -8.02 -17.95
CA ARG A 92 -1.55 -8.86 -18.59
C ARG A 92 -2.94 -8.22 -18.58
N GLY A 93 -3.07 -6.97 -18.13
CA GLY A 93 -4.35 -6.26 -18.11
C GLY A 93 -4.81 -5.84 -19.51
N SER A 94 -6.07 -5.44 -19.62
CA SER A 94 -6.73 -5.12 -20.90
C SER A 94 -6.14 -3.90 -21.63
N ARG A 95 -5.46 -3.01 -20.92
CA ARG A 95 -4.72 -1.87 -21.48
C ARG A 95 -3.25 -1.99 -21.09
N PRO A 96 -2.30 -1.77 -22.02
CA PRO A 96 -0.88 -1.71 -21.67
C PRO A 96 -0.63 -0.70 -20.56
N ARG A 97 0.25 -1.04 -19.63
CA ARG A 97 0.78 -0.11 -18.62
C ARG A 97 2.26 0.09 -18.89
N SER A 98 2.77 1.29 -18.65
CA SER A 98 4.21 1.52 -18.72
C SER A 98 4.94 0.84 -17.56
N ILE A 99 6.21 0.52 -17.76
CA ILE A 99 7.09 0.00 -16.70
C ILE A 99 7.14 0.99 -15.53
N GLN A 100 7.22 2.30 -15.81
CA GLN A 100 7.22 3.34 -14.77
C GLN A 100 5.95 3.27 -13.90
N ALA A 101 4.77 3.13 -14.51
CA ALA A 101 3.51 3.02 -13.79
C ALA A 101 3.38 1.73 -12.98
N VAL A 102 4.06 0.64 -13.37
CA VAL A 102 4.12 -0.60 -12.59
C VAL A 102 5.08 -0.44 -11.41
N ILE A 103 6.22 0.22 -11.59
CA ILE A 103 7.17 0.53 -10.51
C ILE A 103 6.53 1.46 -9.47
N ASP A 104 5.84 2.52 -9.88
CA ASP A 104 5.10 3.41 -8.98
C ASP A 104 4.07 2.65 -8.13
N GLU A 105 3.33 1.71 -8.75
CA GLU A 105 2.42 0.83 -8.02
C GLU A 105 3.17 -0.08 -7.05
N LYS A 106 4.31 -0.65 -7.45
CA LYS A 106 5.10 -1.49 -6.55
C LYS A 106 5.63 -0.71 -5.34
N PHE A 107 6.06 0.55 -5.50
CA PHE A 107 6.42 1.40 -4.35
C PHE A 107 5.23 1.65 -3.43
N PHE A 108 4.06 1.89 -4.00
CA PHE A 108 2.82 2.04 -3.25
C PHE A 108 2.49 0.77 -2.44
N LEU A 109 2.54 -0.39 -3.08
CA LEU A 109 2.26 -1.69 -2.44
C LEU A 109 3.33 -2.06 -1.41
N ALA A 110 4.59 -1.71 -1.63
CA ALA A 110 5.67 -1.91 -0.67
C ALA A 110 5.40 -1.13 0.63
N ALA A 111 5.02 0.14 0.52
CA ALA A 111 4.64 0.94 1.68
C ALA A 111 3.41 0.36 2.41
N THR A 112 2.40 -0.14 1.67
CA THR A 112 1.25 -0.82 2.27
C THR A 112 1.64 -2.12 2.98
N ALA A 113 2.51 -2.94 2.39
CA ALA A 113 3.00 -4.18 2.99
C ALA A 113 3.75 -3.90 4.30
N LEU A 114 4.58 -2.86 4.32
CA LEU A 114 5.29 -2.44 5.53
C LEU A 114 4.34 -1.89 6.60
N TRP A 115 3.33 -1.11 6.21
CA TRP A 115 2.27 -0.66 7.11
C TRP A 115 1.48 -1.82 7.73
N LEU A 116 1.23 -2.90 6.97
CA LEU A 116 0.56 -4.09 7.48
C LEU A 116 1.36 -4.79 8.59
N VAL A 117 2.69 -4.79 8.49
CA VAL A 117 3.57 -5.38 9.52
C VAL A 117 3.71 -4.45 10.71
N LYS A 118 4.14 -3.21 10.45
CA LYS A 118 4.40 -2.19 11.44
C LYS A 118 4.00 -0.82 10.89
N PRO A 119 2.82 -0.32 11.24
CA PRO A 119 2.34 1.00 10.84
C PRO A 119 3.38 2.05 11.18
N SER A 120 3.80 2.80 10.16
CA SER A 120 4.78 3.88 10.26
C SER A 120 4.57 4.83 9.07
N PRO A 121 5.10 6.05 9.12
CA PRO A 121 5.05 6.99 7.99
C PRO A 121 6.00 6.61 6.83
N LEU A 122 6.53 5.38 6.83
CA LEU A 122 7.49 4.85 5.85
C LEU A 122 6.85 4.64 4.46
N SER A 123 6.58 5.73 3.76
CA SER A 123 5.93 5.74 2.44
C SER A 123 6.52 6.79 1.52
N GLY A 124 6.71 6.41 0.25
CA GLY A 124 7.20 7.30 -0.79
C GLY A 124 6.20 8.40 -1.15
N GLN A 125 6.69 9.63 -1.28
CA GLN A 125 5.90 10.84 -1.56
C GLN A 125 6.26 11.55 -2.86
N LEU A 126 7.50 11.39 -3.33
CA LEU A 126 7.98 11.93 -4.59
C LEU A 126 8.76 10.84 -5.30
N THR A 127 8.21 10.30 -6.38
CA THR A 127 8.94 9.37 -7.24
C THR A 127 9.64 10.14 -8.35
N CYS A 128 10.90 9.79 -8.61
CA CYS A 128 11.70 10.26 -9.71
C CYS A 128 12.12 9.06 -10.58
N HIS A 129 11.98 9.19 -11.90
CA HIS A 129 12.47 8.21 -12.87
C HIS A 129 13.62 8.81 -13.69
N PHE A 130 14.73 8.10 -13.72
CA PHE A 130 15.98 8.42 -14.38
C PHE A 130 16.22 7.42 -15.51
N ASP A 131 16.49 7.90 -16.73
CA ASP A 131 16.72 6.99 -17.86
C ASP A 131 18.11 6.37 -17.90
N ARG A 132 19.04 6.88 -17.08
CA ARG A 132 20.37 6.29 -16.86
C ARG A 132 20.68 6.24 -15.36
N ASP A 133 20.92 5.03 -14.84
CA ASP A 133 21.44 4.85 -13.47
C ASP A 133 22.77 5.60 -13.31
N LEU A 134 22.98 6.18 -12.12
CA LEU A 134 24.15 6.99 -11.76
C LEU A 134 24.31 8.32 -12.53
N ASP A 135 23.32 8.76 -13.30
CA ASP A 135 23.31 10.05 -14.01
C ASP A 135 22.21 10.99 -13.45
N PRO A 136 22.53 12.00 -12.63
CA PRO A 136 21.52 12.93 -12.09
C PRO A 136 20.81 13.77 -13.14
N GLN A 137 21.39 13.94 -14.34
CA GLN A 137 20.82 14.74 -15.43
C GLN A 137 19.84 13.93 -16.29
N SER A 138 19.71 12.65 -15.99
CA SER A 138 18.84 11.70 -16.70
C SER A 138 17.38 11.70 -16.23
N LEU A 139 16.98 12.64 -15.36
CA LEU A 139 15.61 12.72 -14.86
C LEU A 139 14.61 12.93 -16.02
N ARG A 140 13.61 12.04 -16.10
CA ARG A 140 12.56 12.07 -17.14
C ARG A 140 11.16 12.31 -16.61
N GLN A 141 10.88 11.88 -15.39
CA GLN A 141 9.55 12.01 -14.81
C GLN A 141 9.64 12.18 -13.31
N THR A 142 8.77 13.04 -12.78
CA THR A 142 8.45 13.07 -11.36
C THR A 142 6.95 12.81 -11.16
N SER A 143 6.61 12.11 -10.08
CA SER A 143 5.24 11.91 -9.65
C SER A 143 5.13 12.16 -8.15
N SER A 144 4.05 12.80 -7.72
CA SER A 144 3.78 13.05 -6.30
C SER A 144 2.72 12.08 -5.81
N LEU A 145 2.96 11.57 -4.60
CA LEU A 145 2.13 10.57 -3.94
C LEU A 145 1.77 11.10 -2.55
N TYR A 146 0.49 10.96 -2.16
CA TYR A 146 0.06 11.30 -0.80
C TYR A 146 0.64 10.29 0.19
N PRO A 147 1.28 10.68 1.30
CA PRO A 147 1.86 9.72 2.23
C PRO A 147 0.80 8.80 2.86
N ILE A 148 1.23 7.62 3.30
CA ILE A 148 0.45 6.82 4.25
C ILE A 148 0.35 7.60 5.55
N ARG A 149 -0.87 7.83 5.99
CA ARG A 149 -1.21 8.49 7.24
C ARG A 149 -1.45 7.43 8.31
N VAL A 150 -0.71 7.50 9.40
CA VAL A 150 -0.85 6.57 10.55
C VAL A 150 -1.49 7.28 11.73
N ALA A 151 -1.88 6.53 12.76
CA ALA A 151 -2.34 7.14 14.02
C ALA A 151 -1.17 7.87 14.72
N ASP A 152 -1.46 8.88 15.55
CA ASP A 152 -0.42 9.65 16.23
C ASP A 152 0.53 8.77 17.06
N VAL A 153 -0.01 7.72 17.69
CA VAL A 153 0.76 6.74 18.47
C VAL A 153 1.68 5.86 17.63
N GLU A 154 1.52 5.86 16.29
CA GLU A 154 2.29 5.08 15.34
C GLU A 154 3.31 5.94 14.55
N LEU A 155 3.34 7.27 14.74
CA LEU A 155 4.24 8.17 14.01
C LEU A 155 5.71 7.88 14.27
N ASP A 156 6.04 7.49 15.49
CA ASP A 156 7.42 7.22 15.93
C ASP A 156 7.82 5.75 15.75
N ASN A 157 6.97 4.93 15.11
CA ASN A 157 7.32 3.56 14.83
C ASN A 157 8.45 3.47 13.80
N VAL A 158 9.57 2.88 14.22
CA VAL A 158 10.67 2.53 13.32
C VAL A 158 10.63 1.02 13.00
N PRO A 159 10.41 0.63 11.74
CA PRO A 159 10.53 -0.77 11.32
C PRO A 159 11.92 -1.35 11.62
N THR A 160 11.96 -2.55 12.19
CA THR A 160 13.20 -3.32 12.39
C THR A 160 13.51 -4.16 11.17
N LEU A 161 14.71 -4.71 11.05
CA LEU A 161 15.07 -5.60 9.94
C LEU A 161 14.12 -6.82 9.81
N PRO A 162 13.69 -7.50 10.90
CA PRO A 162 12.63 -8.51 10.82
C PRO A 162 11.29 -7.98 10.28
N ASP A 163 10.91 -6.73 10.62
CA ASP A 163 9.69 -6.11 10.09
C ASP A 163 9.81 -5.90 8.57
N LEU A 164 10.99 -5.47 8.10
CA LEU A 164 11.27 -5.29 6.67
C LEU A 164 11.22 -6.60 5.91
N GLN A 165 11.82 -7.67 6.45
CA GLN A 165 11.78 -9.00 5.84
C GLN A 165 10.33 -9.48 5.70
N ARG A 166 9.54 -9.38 6.78
CA ARG A 166 8.12 -9.76 6.75
C ARG A 166 7.32 -8.88 5.78
N GLY A 167 7.67 -7.60 5.67
CA GLY A 167 7.08 -6.68 4.70
C GLY A 167 7.40 -7.11 3.26
N GLY A 168 8.60 -7.58 3.00
CA GLY A 168 9.01 -8.19 1.73
C GLY A 168 8.18 -9.44 1.38
N ASP A 169 8.01 -10.35 2.34
CA ASP A 169 7.19 -11.55 2.16
C ASP A 169 5.72 -11.20 1.83
N LEU A 170 5.16 -10.22 2.55
CA LEU A 170 3.81 -9.71 2.26
C LEU A 170 3.73 -9.01 0.90
N LEU A 171 4.75 -8.25 0.50
CA LEU A 171 4.79 -7.62 -0.82
C LEU A 171 4.76 -8.69 -1.93
N GLN A 172 5.50 -9.79 -1.79
CA GLN A 172 5.42 -10.90 -2.75
C GLN A 172 4.03 -11.53 -2.80
N ALA A 173 3.41 -11.77 -1.65
CA ALA A 173 2.06 -12.30 -1.57
C ALA A 173 1.05 -11.36 -2.26
N ILE A 174 1.14 -10.06 -1.98
CA ILE A 174 0.30 -9.01 -2.57
C ILE A 174 0.45 -8.95 -4.09
N LEU A 175 1.68 -8.99 -4.60
CA LEU A 175 1.93 -8.94 -6.05
C LEU A 175 1.40 -10.18 -6.78
N SER A 176 1.21 -11.29 -6.07
CA SER A 176 0.67 -12.55 -6.59
C SER A 176 -0.85 -12.65 -6.52
N LEU A 177 -1.55 -11.68 -5.91
CA LEU A 177 -3.00 -11.71 -5.77
C LEU A 177 -3.72 -11.61 -7.13
N ASN A 178 -4.89 -12.25 -7.20
CA ASN A 178 -5.79 -12.06 -8.33
C ASN A 178 -6.29 -10.61 -8.37
N ARG A 179 -5.93 -9.86 -9.42
CA ARG A 179 -6.26 -8.43 -9.57
C ARG A 179 -7.76 -8.15 -9.74
N THR A 180 -8.60 -9.16 -9.95
CA THR A 180 -10.07 -9.05 -9.92
C THR A 180 -10.70 -9.74 -8.71
N GLY A 181 -9.88 -10.26 -7.79
CA GLY A 181 -10.30 -10.98 -6.60
C GLY A 181 -10.80 -10.06 -5.48
N SER A 182 -11.43 -10.66 -4.49
CA SER A 182 -12.02 -9.97 -3.35
C SER A 182 -10.92 -9.40 -2.44
N ILE A 183 -9.83 -10.14 -2.28
CA ILE A 183 -8.67 -9.73 -1.47
C ILE A 183 -7.98 -8.53 -2.10
N TRP A 184 -7.71 -8.56 -3.40
CA TRP A 184 -7.12 -7.42 -4.11
C TRP A 184 -8.02 -6.18 -4.05
N THR A 185 -9.32 -6.36 -4.26
CA THR A 185 -10.30 -5.27 -4.15
C THR A 185 -10.22 -4.61 -2.78
N ALA A 186 -10.27 -5.41 -1.71
CA ALA A 186 -10.16 -4.92 -0.35
C ALA A 186 -8.82 -4.22 -0.07
N LEU A 187 -7.71 -4.84 -0.47
CA LEU A 187 -6.36 -4.29 -0.24
C LEU A 187 -6.19 -2.95 -0.95
N SER A 188 -6.66 -2.84 -2.20
CA SER A 188 -6.59 -1.61 -2.97
C SER A 188 -7.40 -0.47 -2.32
N LEU A 189 -8.53 -0.79 -1.70
CA LEU A 189 -9.36 0.16 -0.96
C LEU A 189 -8.69 0.61 0.33
N VAL A 190 -8.08 -0.31 1.09
CA VAL A 190 -7.30 0.05 2.29
C VAL A 190 -6.13 0.93 1.93
N ALA A 191 -5.36 0.55 0.91
CA ALA A 191 -4.19 1.30 0.50
C ALA A 191 -4.54 2.73 0.04
N LYS A 192 -5.73 2.94 -0.54
CA LYS A 192 -6.31 4.26 -0.80
C LYS A 192 -6.75 4.98 0.48
N ALA A 193 -7.45 4.28 1.37
CA ALA A 193 -7.92 4.84 2.64
C ALA A 193 -6.77 5.39 3.48
N LEU A 194 -5.62 4.70 3.51
CA LEU A 194 -4.44 5.13 4.25
C LEU A 194 -3.87 6.48 3.79
N ARG A 195 -4.15 6.91 2.57
CA ARG A 195 -3.68 8.19 2.02
C ARG A 195 -4.72 9.30 2.13
N GLU A 196 -5.94 8.94 2.51
CA GLU A 196 -7.04 9.87 2.64
C GLU A 196 -6.91 10.68 3.94
N GLY A 197 -6.95 12.01 3.79
CA GLY A 197 -6.84 12.94 4.91
C GLY A 197 -8.19 13.21 5.57
N GLU A 198 -9.28 13.07 4.82
CA GLU A 198 -10.63 13.26 5.36
C GLU A 198 -11.11 11.95 6.01
N TRP A 199 -11.31 11.99 7.32
CA TRP A 199 -11.59 10.79 8.11
C TRP A 199 -12.85 10.06 7.67
N THR A 200 -13.88 10.77 7.20
CA THR A 200 -15.15 10.18 6.78
C THR A 200 -14.94 9.28 5.57
N LEU A 201 -14.25 9.77 4.53
CA LEU A 201 -13.93 9.02 3.34
C LEU A 201 -12.94 7.89 3.63
N ARG A 202 -11.92 8.13 4.46
CA ARG A 202 -11.00 7.08 4.95
C ARG A 202 -11.77 5.93 5.60
N PHE A 203 -12.66 6.27 6.53
CA PHE A 203 -13.49 5.29 7.23
C PHE A 203 -14.44 4.56 6.28
N LEU A 204 -15.08 5.26 5.34
CA LEU A 204 -15.93 4.63 4.33
C LEU A 204 -15.16 3.61 3.49
N LEU A 205 -13.98 3.95 2.99
CA LEU A 205 -13.14 3.05 2.20
C LEU A 205 -12.73 1.80 2.97
N GLN A 206 -12.41 1.93 4.27
CA GLN A 206 -12.12 0.79 5.15
C GLN A 206 -13.32 -0.17 5.24
N TRP A 207 -14.54 0.36 5.35
CA TRP A 207 -15.74 -0.47 5.44
C TRP A 207 -16.16 -1.10 4.11
N VAL A 208 -15.87 -0.45 2.98
CA VAL A 208 -15.99 -1.11 1.67
C VAL A 208 -14.96 -2.25 1.56
N ALA A 209 -13.75 -2.09 2.12
CA ALA A 209 -12.78 -3.18 2.17
C ALA A 209 -13.26 -4.35 3.04
N PHE A 210 -13.89 -4.09 4.20
CA PHE A 210 -14.54 -5.15 4.99
C PHE A 210 -15.67 -5.84 4.22
N GLU A 211 -16.50 -5.10 3.50
CA GLU A 211 -17.57 -5.68 2.67
C GLU A 211 -16.99 -6.54 1.53
N ALA A 212 -15.86 -6.14 0.94
CA ALA A 212 -15.18 -6.95 -0.06
C ALA A 212 -14.65 -8.28 0.51
N LEU A 213 -14.09 -8.27 1.73
CA LEU A 213 -13.56 -9.49 2.38
C LEU A 213 -14.64 -10.39 2.97
N PHE A 214 -15.61 -9.80 3.67
CA PHE A 214 -16.50 -10.52 4.58
C PHE A 214 -17.99 -10.30 4.28
N GLY A 215 -18.32 -9.40 3.36
CA GLY A 215 -19.71 -9.10 2.99
C GLY A 215 -20.40 -10.32 2.38
N PRO A 216 -21.67 -10.57 2.75
CA PRO A 216 -22.46 -11.62 2.09
C PRO A 216 -22.79 -11.22 0.66
N GLU A 217 -22.85 -12.20 -0.25
CA GLU A 217 -23.36 -11.95 -1.61
C GLU A 217 -24.85 -11.56 -1.61
N SER A 218 -25.61 -12.11 -0.67
CA SER A 218 -27.02 -11.74 -0.46
C SER A 218 -27.15 -10.54 0.48
N PRO A 219 -27.93 -9.50 0.12
CA PRO A 219 -28.08 -8.27 0.90
C PRO A 219 -28.91 -8.41 2.18
N SER A 220 -29.42 -9.60 2.50
CA SER A 220 -30.15 -9.83 3.75
C SER A 220 -29.19 -9.85 4.95
N GLU A 221 -29.51 -9.08 5.99
CA GLU A 221 -28.79 -9.06 7.27
C GLU A 221 -27.31 -8.67 7.19
N THR A 222 -26.92 -7.84 6.21
CA THR A 222 -25.53 -7.44 5.94
C THR A 222 -24.77 -7.05 7.20
N THR A 223 -25.33 -6.17 8.05
CA THR A 223 -24.68 -5.72 9.29
C THR A 223 -24.35 -6.87 10.23
N PHE A 224 -25.31 -7.77 10.46
CA PHE A 224 -25.14 -8.87 11.41
C PHE A 224 -24.13 -9.89 10.87
N ARG A 225 -24.33 -10.35 9.63
CA ARG A 225 -23.45 -11.33 8.98
C ARG A 225 -22.02 -10.81 8.85
N LEU A 226 -21.84 -9.57 8.40
CA LEU A 226 -20.52 -8.95 8.28
C LEU A 226 -19.81 -8.91 9.65
N SER A 227 -20.48 -8.39 10.67
CA SER A 227 -19.90 -8.30 12.03
C SER A 227 -19.58 -9.68 12.60
N GLN A 228 -20.43 -10.68 12.33
CA GLN A 228 -20.24 -12.06 12.77
C GLN A 228 -19.03 -12.70 12.09
N ARG A 229 -18.93 -12.58 10.76
CA ARG A 229 -17.80 -13.10 9.98
C ARG A 229 -16.48 -12.48 10.41
N ILE A 230 -16.42 -11.17 10.62
CA ILE A 230 -15.21 -10.50 11.15
C ILE A 230 -14.84 -11.05 12.53
N GLY A 231 -15.83 -11.14 13.45
CA GLY A 231 -15.60 -11.65 14.80
C GLY A 231 -15.09 -13.08 14.83
N LEU A 232 -15.73 -13.98 14.08
CA LEU A 232 -15.35 -15.40 14.00
C LEU A 232 -14.01 -15.59 13.28
N PHE A 233 -13.74 -14.81 12.23
CA PHE A 233 -12.50 -14.92 11.47
C PHE A 233 -11.28 -14.47 12.28
N LEU A 234 -11.42 -13.42 13.08
CA LEU A 234 -10.28 -12.81 13.79
C LEU A 234 -10.11 -13.27 15.24
N GLY A 235 -11.19 -13.59 15.94
CA GLY A 235 -11.16 -13.88 17.37
C GLY A 235 -10.65 -15.28 17.69
N GLU A 236 -9.67 -15.37 18.59
CA GLU A 236 -9.05 -16.62 19.04
C GLU A 236 -9.86 -17.28 20.17
N SER A 237 -10.61 -16.50 20.94
CA SER A 237 -11.49 -16.97 22.02
C SER A 237 -12.94 -16.53 21.83
N SER A 238 -13.87 -17.20 22.52
CA SER A 238 -15.29 -16.83 22.53
C SER A 238 -15.52 -15.38 22.98
N GLU A 239 -14.76 -14.93 23.98
CA GLU A 239 -14.79 -13.57 24.50
C GLU A 239 -14.30 -12.56 23.46
N GLU A 240 -13.18 -12.87 22.78
CA GLU A 240 -12.61 -12.00 21.76
C GLU A 240 -13.53 -11.91 20.53
N ARG A 241 -14.02 -13.06 20.03
CA ARG A 241 -14.99 -13.13 18.91
C ARG A 241 -16.21 -12.25 19.20
N ARG A 242 -16.74 -12.31 20.42
CA ARG A 242 -17.89 -11.49 20.86
C ARG A 242 -17.53 -10.01 20.99
N SER A 243 -16.33 -9.69 21.44
CA SER A 243 -15.84 -8.31 21.53
C SER A 243 -15.72 -7.68 20.15
N ILE A 244 -15.03 -8.36 19.22
CA ILE A 244 -14.84 -7.90 17.83
C ILE A 244 -16.20 -7.75 17.13
N PHE A 245 -17.12 -8.71 17.30
CA PHE A 245 -18.47 -8.60 16.77
C PHE A 245 -19.17 -7.30 17.20
N ARG A 246 -19.13 -6.98 18.51
CA ARG A 246 -19.78 -5.76 19.03
C ARG A 246 -19.14 -4.50 18.47
N GLN A 247 -17.81 -4.47 18.39
CA GLN A 247 -17.06 -3.33 17.83
C GLN A 247 -17.38 -3.12 16.35
N ALA A 248 -17.33 -4.19 15.56
CA ALA A 248 -17.67 -4.16 14.14
C ALA A 248 -19.12 -3.71 13.91
N LYS A 249 -20.06 -4.21 14.73
CA LYS A 249 -21.47 -3.82 14.64
C LYS A 249 -21.70 -2.35 14.96
N ASP A 250 -21.06 -1.81 16.00
CA ASP A 250 -21.16 -0.38 16.34
C ASP A 250 -20.58 0.50 15.23
N ALA A 251 -19.39 0.15 14.73
CA ALA A 251 -18.74 0.91 13.66
C ALA A 251 -19.48 0.85 12.32
N TYR A 252 -20.06 -0.30 11.95
CA TYR A 252 -20.92 -0.39 10.78
C TYR A 252 -22.17 0.51 10.91
N SER A 253 -22.71 0.67 12.13
CA SER A 253 -23.81 1.60 12.38
C SER A 253 -23.41 3.06 12.09
N TRP A 254 -22.16 3.43 12.37
CA TRP A 254 -21.60 4.74 12.00
C TRP A 254 -21.42 4.87 10.50
N ARG A 255 -20.90 3.83 9.83
CA ARG A 255 -20.76 3.81 8.37
C ARG A 255 -22.11 4.06 7.70
N SER A 256 -23.17 3.36 8.12
CA SER A 256 -24.51 3.56 7.59
C SER A 256 -24.99 5.02 7.77
N LYS A 257 -24.84 5.60 8.96
CA LYS A 257 -25.20 7.01 9.22
C LYS A 257 -24.46 7.99 8.32
N ILE A 258 -23.15 7.76 8.12
CA ILE A 258 -22.29 8.58 7.26
C ILE A 258 -22.79 8.54 5.82
N VAL A 259 -23.01 7.35 5.26
CA VAL A 259 -23.48 7.17 3.87
C VAL A 259 -24.84 7.86 3.65
N HIS A 260 -25.72 7.84 4.66
CA HIS A 260 -27.03 8.51 4.58
C HIS A 260 -26.97 10.02 4.89
N GLY A 261 -25.79 10.61 5.05
CA GLY A 261 -25.64 12.05 5.28
C GLY A 261 -26.23 12.54 6.60
N VAL A 262 -26.36 11.66 7.61
CA VAL A 262 -26.87 12.04 8.93
C VAL A 262 -25.89 13.03 9.57
N LYS A 263 -26.40 14.17 10.07
CA LYS A 263 -25.58 15.21 10.72
C LYS A 263 -24.69 14.60 11.81
N LEU A 264 -23.38 14.52 11.55
CA LEU A 264 -22.36 13.94 12.43
C LEU A 264 -21.99 14.83 13.63
N HIS A 265 -22.79 15.84 13.96
CA HIS A 265 -22.58 16.76 15.10
C HIS A 265 -22.37 16.08 16.46
N ARG A 266 -22.71 14.79 16.59
CA ARG A 266 -22.51 13.98 17.81
C ARG A 266 -21.23 13.15 17.80
N LEU A 267 -20.48 13.14 16.70
CA LEU A 267 -19.24 12.41 16.58
C LEU A 267 -18.08 13.36 16.89
N THR A 268 -17.43 13.14 18.03
CA THR A 268 -16.23 13.89 18.41
C THR A 268 -15.03 13.40 17.59
N ASN A 269 -14.02 14.25 17.43
CA ASN A 269 -12.75 13.88 16.78
C ASN A 269 -12.09 12.66 17.44
N GLU A 270 -12.19 12.56 18.77
CA GLU A 270 -11.69 11.41 19.51
C GLU A 270 -12.43 10.12 19.11
N LYS A 271 -13.76 10.18 18.96
CA LYS A 271 -14.56 9.02 18.60
C LYS A 271 -14.33 8.59 17.15
N SER A 272 -14.22 9.55 16.21
CA SER A 272 -13.87 9.22 14.82
C SER A 272 -12.45 8.62 14.72
N GLY A 273 -11.48 9.17 15.46
CA GLY A 273 -10.13 8.62 15.56
C GLY A 273 -10.14 7.17 16.03
N LYS A 274 -10.82 6.88 17.16
CA LYS A 274 -10.96 5.52 17.70
C LYS A 274 -11.65 4.55 16.73
N LEU A 275 -12.65 5.01 15.98
CA LEU A 275 -13.33 4.19 14.97
C LEU A 275 -12.40 3.84 13.81
N SER A 276 -11.59 4.79 13.33
CA SER A 276 -10.61 4.56 12.27
C SER A 276 -9.51 3.62 12.74
N GLU A 277 -8.92 3.88 13.92
CA GLU A 277 -7.86 3.07 14.51
C GLU A 277 -8.31 1.60 14.71
N MET A 278 -9.51 1.41 15.27
CA MET A 278 -10.08 0.07 15.45
C MET A 278 -10.30 -0.64 14.10
N SER A 279 -10.87 0.08 13.12
CA SER A 279 -11.13 -0.48 11.78
C SER A 279 -9.83 -0.87 11.07
N GLU A 280 -8.80 -0.04 11.16
CA GLU A 280 -7.45 -0.32 10.62
C GLU A 280 -6.79 -1.50 11.32
N GLY A 281 -6.88 -1.58 12.65
CA GLY A 281 -6.35 -2.71 13.41
C GLY A 281 -6.99 -4.04 12.99
N LEU A 282 -8.32 -4.06 12.81
CA LEU A 282 -9.04 -5.26 12.34
C LEU A 282 -8.72 -5.59 10.87
N LEU A 283 -8.61 -4.62 9.98
CA LEU A 283 -8.19 -4.83 8.58
C LEU A 283 -6.76 -5.39 8.52
N ARG A 284 -5.85 -4.81 9.30
CA ARG A 284 -4.46 -5.25 9.38
C ARG A 284 -4.36 -6.69 9.85
N ARG A 285 -5.06 -7.06 10.93
CA ARG A 285 -5.17 -8.45 11.40
C ARG A 285 -5.74 -9.37 10.31
N SER A 286 -6.75 -8.91 9.57
CA SER A 286 -7.35 -9.68 8.48
C SER A 286 -6.35 -9.97 7.38
N PHE A 287 -5.67 -8.95 6.85
CA PHE A 287 -4.67 -9.14 5.79
C PHE A 287 -3.46 -9.93 6.26
N LEU A 288 -2.97 -9.72 7.48
CA LEU A 288 -1.88 -10.52 8.02
C LEU A 288 -2.23 -12.01 8.11
N LYS A 289 -3.47 -12.33 8.51
CA LYS A 289 -3.96 -13.72 8.56
C LYS A 289 -4.15 -14.30 7.16
N ILE A 290 -4.74 -13.54 6.24
CA ILE A 290 -5.03 -13.98 4.87
C ILE A 290 -3.73 -14.19 4.09
N LEU A 291 -2.84 -13.19 4.06
CA LEU A 291 -1.64 -13.21 3.21
C LEU A 291 -0.54 -14.14 3.74
N ALA A 292 -0.61 -14.58 5.00
CA ALA A 292 0.29 -15.58 5.55
C ALA A 292 -0.05 -17.02 5.11
N ASP A 293 -1.25 -17.25 4.57
CA ASP A 293 -1.75 -18.58 4.24
C ASP A 293 -2.26 -18.63 2.79
N LYS A 294 -1.54 -19.38 1.93
CA LYS A 294 -1.88 -19.51 0.51
C LYS A 294 -3.22 -20.23 0.30
N ASP A 295 -3.58 -21.17 1.17
CA ASP A 295 -4.84 -21.88 1.08
C ASP A 295 -6.00 -20.94 1.45
N MET A 296 -5.78 -20.06 2.44
CA MET A 296 -6.73 -18.99 2.78
C MET A 296 -6.96 -18.03 1.61
N VAL A 297 -5.88 -17.61 0.93
CA VAL A 297 -5.98 -16.77 -0.28
C VAL A 297 -6.80 -17.48 -1.35
N ALA A 298 -6.51 -18.75 -1.63
CA ALA A 298 -7.22 -19.53 -2.64
C ALA A 298 -8.71 -19.66 -2.33
N VAL A 299 -9.08 -19.92 -1.06
CA VAL A 299 -10.48 -20.02 -0.64
C VAL A 299 -11.20 -18.68 -0.76
N LEU A 300 -10.63 -17.58 -0.26
CA LEU A 300 -11.31 -16.28 -0.23
C LEU A 300 -11.41 -15.58 -1.59
N ASP A 301 -10.54 -15.91 -2.55
CA ASP A 301 -10.64 -15.45 -3.95
C ASP A 301 -11.43 -16.42 -4.84
N SER A 302 -11.96 -17.52 -4.29
CA SER A 302 -12.83 -18.47 -5.00
C SER A 302 -14.33 -18.21 -4.76
N GLY A 303 -15.18 -18.97 -5.45
CA GLY A 303 -16.63 -19.01 -5.18
C GLY A 303 -17.00 -19.64 -3.83
N GLU A 304 -16.06 -20.27 -3.11
CA GLU A 304 -16.30 -20.92 -1.82
C GLU A 304 -16.18 -19.97 -0.62
N ARG A 305 -15.83 -18.69 -0.85
CA ARG A 305 -15.61 -17.68 0.19
C ARG A 305 -16.74 -17.63 1.22
N ASP A 306 -17.99 -17.52 0.74
CA ASP A 306 -19.15 -17.37 1.61
C ASP A 306 -19.43 -18.64 2.43
N SER A 307 -19.28 -19.83 1.81
CA SER A 307 -19.42 -21.11 2.51
C SER A 307 -18.35 -21.26 3.59
N TYR A 308 -17.09 -20.94 3.28
CA TYR A 308 -16.01 -20.93 4.24
C TYR A 308 -16.30 -20.01 5.43
N LEU A 309 -16.65 -18.74 5.16
CA LEU A 309 -16.91 -17.76 6.22
C LEU A 309 -18.11 -18.12 7.10
N ASP A 310 -19.16 -18.73 6.51
CA ASP A 310 -20.32 -19.19 7.26
C ASP A 310 -20.01 -20.45 8.10
N SER A 311 -19.10 -21.31 7.61
CA SER A 311 -18.65 -22.51 8.35
C SER A 311 -17.96 -22.18 9.67
N LEU A 312 -17.35 -20.99 9.78
CA LEU A 312 -16.68 -20.54 11.00
C LEU A 312 -17.61 -20.44 12.22
N ALA A 313 -18.92 -20.36 12.01
CA ALA A 313 -19.90 -20.33 13.10
C ALA A 313 -20.06 -21.69 13.80
N PHE A 314 -19.60 -22.76 13.17
CA PHE A 314 -19.71 -24.14 13.64
C PHE A 314 -18.36 -24.72 14.13
N ASN A 315 -17.29 -23.92 14.08
CA ASN A 315 -15.91 -24.30 14.44
C ASN A 315 -15.42 -23.69 15.76
#